data_AF-A0A952W6Y6-F1
#
_entry.id   AF-A0A952W6Y6-F1
#
_cell.length_a   1.000
_cell.length_b   1.000
_cell.length_c   1.000
_cell.angle_alpha   90.00
_cell.angle_beta   90.00
_cell.angle_gamma   90.00
#
_symmetry.space_group_name_H-M   'P 1'
#
loop_
_entity.id
_entity.type
_entity.pdbx_description
1 polymer ?
#
loop_
_entity_poly.entity_id
_entity_poly.type
_entity_poly.pdbx_seq_one_letter_code
_entity_poly.pdbx_strand_id
1 'polypeptide(L)'
;MRGATVLGLAAACVCAGCVYEREVSRRHPLAGLPGVKSATPETSRGWQGADPTYVPEDQLVVEQPGGQRTLVARSARHLMIHIYTTLRDGDEELFTEQVLSSITRGEYQARGLDAREAFRTLRGQSEDVVALFNLMPSGEKTPGVHWRTIDRTRDGRPIVRVSLGSNVPGMRWNFMDMVMESGNWRLRWFGRE
;
A
#
# COMPACT_ATOMS: atom_id res chain seq x y z
N MET A 1 58.34 30.43 43.74
CA MET A 1 57.32 30.36 44.81
C MET A 1 56.03 31.02 44.32
N ARG A 2 54.94 30.24 44.28
CA ARG A 2 53.50 30.57 44.47
C ARG A 2 52.84 31.79 43.76
N GLY A 3 51.69 31.50 43.13
CA GLY A 3 50.50 32.38 43.06
C GLY A 3 50.03 32.70 41.64
N ALA A 4 49.20 31.89 40.98
CA ALA A 4 47.71 31.92 41.00
C ALA A 4 47.12 33.24 40.42
N THR A 5 46.82 33.31 39.12
CA THR A 5 45.50 33.10 38.45
C THR A 5 44.38 34.04 38.91
N VAL A 6 43.74 34.78 37.97
CA VAL A 6 42.27 34.91 37.83
C VAL A 6 41.89 35.69 36.54
N LEU A 7 41.00 35.04 35.77
CA LEU A 7 39.91 35.45 34.86
C LEU A 7 40.02 36.63 33.88
N GLY A 8 39.52 36.36 32.66
CA GLY A 8 38.93 37.34 31.75
C GLY A 8 38.34 36.71 30.48
N LEU A 9 37.28 35.91 30.62
CA LEU A 9 36.56 35.20 29.56
C LEU A 9 35.56 36.15 28.85
N ALA A 10 35.59 36.25 27.52
CA ALA A 10 34.45 36.72 26.71
C ALA A 10 34.54 36.17 25.28
N ALA A 11 34.13 34.92 25.11
CA ALA A 11 33.88 34.33 23.80
C ALA A 11 32.54 34.87 23.26
N ALA A 12 32.58 35.61 22.16
CA ALA A 12 31.39 36.12 21.48
C ALA A 12 30.67 34.98 20.75
N CYS A 13 29.44 34.69 21.18
CA CYS A 13 28.49 33.82 20.50
C CYS A 13 28.17 34.37 19.11
N VAL A 14 28.64 33.70 18.06
CA VAL A 14 28.12 33.87 16.70
C VAL A 14 26.78 33.15 16.64
N CYS A 15 25.68 33.91 16.76
CA CYS A 15 24.35 33.42 16.43
C CYS A 15 24.27 33.19 14.92
N ALA A 16 24.63 31.98 14.48
CA ALA A 16 24.24 31.47 13.17
C ALA A 16 22.71 31.27 13.20
N GLY A 17 21.98 32.31 12.79
CA GLY A 17 20.57 32.19 12.46
C GLY A 17 20.44 31.28 11.25
N CYS A 18 20.16 29.99 11.48
CA CYS A 18 19.64 29.12 10.45
C CYS A 18 18.27 29.65 10.03
N VAL A 19 18.25 30.53 9.03
CA VAL A 19 17.06 30.85 8.27
C VAL A 19 16.63 29.54 7.62
N TYR A 20 15.60 28.91 8.18
CA TYR A 20 14.91 27.82 7.50
C TYR A 20 14.09 28.44 6.36
N GLU A 21 14.67 28.46 5.18
CA GLU A 21 13.92 28.73 3.96
C GLU A 21 13.02 27.53 3.69
N ARG A 22 11.75 27.64 4.09
CA ARG A 22 10.72 26.66 3.78
C ARG A 22 10.28 26.89 2.34
N GLU A 23 10.99 26.28 1.40
CA GLU A 23 10.59 26.26 0.00
C GLU A 23 9.32 25.41 -0.15
N VAL A 24 8.16 26.09 -0.15
CA VAL A 24 6.89 25.45 -0.50
C VAL A 24 6.84 25.40 -2.03
N SER A 25 7.34 24.30 -2.60
CA SER A 25 7.17 24.01 -4.02
C SER A 25 5.69 23.86 -4.33
N ARG A 26 5.06 24.94 -4.80
CA ARG A 26 3.69 24.91 -5.33
C ARG A 26 3.75 24.49 -6.79
N ARG A 27 3.46 23.22 -7.06
CA ARG A 27 3.19 22.77 -8.44
C ARG A 27 1.93 23.47 -8.93
N HIS A 28 2.06 24.32 -9.94
CA HIS A 28 0.91 24.96 -10.55
C HIS A 28 0.06 23.88 -11.26
N PRO A 29 -1.27 23.82 -11.07
CA PRO A 29 -2.12 22.75 -11.60
C PRO A 29 -2.18 22.69 -13.14
N LEU A 30 -1.60 23.69 -13.83
CA LEU A 30 -1.54 23.78 -15.28
C LEU A 30 -0.11 23.65 -15.84
N ALA A 31 0.88 23.33 -14.99
CA ALA A 31 2.24 23.09 -15.45
C ALA A 31 2.32 21.78 -16.26
N GLY A 32 2.75 21.88 -17.53
CA GLY A 32 2.90 20.74 -18.45
C GLY A 32 1.94 20.72 -19.66
N LEU A 33 1.09 21.72 -19.85
CA LEU A 33 0.28 21.85 -21.08
C LEU A 33 1.11 22.41 -22.24
N PRO A 34 0.90 21.94 -23.49
CA PRO A 34 1.64 22.44 -24.65
C PRO A 34 1.40 23.94 -24.85
N GLY A 35 2.48 24.73 -24.82
CA GLY A 35 2.46 26.18 -25.06
C GLY A 35 2.53 27.07 -23.81
N VAL A 36 2.53 26.52 -22.59
CA VAL A 36 2.66 27.32 -21.37
C VAL A 36 4.13 27.54 -21.02
N LYS A 37 4.56 28.81 -20.92
CA LYS A 37 5.89 29.20 -20.44
C LYS A 37 5.78 29.80 -19.04
N SER A 38 6.34 29.12 -18.04
CA SER A 38 6.43 29.61 -16.66
C SER A 38 7.64 30.52 -16.47
N ALA A 39 7.50 31.59 -15.70
CA ALA A 39 8.59 32.55 -15.45
C ALA A 39 9.67 32.03 -14.48
N THR A 40 9.38 30.97 -13.72
CA THR A 40 10.32 30.30 -12.83
C THR A 40 10.78 28.98 -13.44
N PRO A 41 12.10 28.67 -13.44
CA PRO A 41 12.59 27.35 -13.87
C PRO A 41 11.96 26.28 -12.97
N GLU A 42 11.29 25.29 -13.58
CA GLU A 42 10.88 24.10 -12.85
C GLU A 42 12.13 23.34 -12.40
N THR A 43 12.49 23.47 -11.12
CA THR A 43 13.38 22.52 -10.44
C THR A 43 12.60 21.25 -10.12
N SER A 44 11.95 20.68 -11.13
CA SER A 44 11.52 19.29 -11.10
C SER A 44 12.80 18.44 -11.12
N ARG A 45 13.35 18.12 -9.93
CA ARG A 45 14.01 16.84 -9.75
C ARG A 45 12.92 15.79 -9.97
N GLY A 46 12.66 15.48 -11.24
CA GLY A 46 11.85 14.33 -11.61
C GLY A 46 12.41 13.16 -10.84
N TRP A 47 11.55 12.49 -10.08
CA TRP A 47 11.96 11.32 -9.33
C TRP A 47 12.43 10.27 -10.37
N GLN A 48 13.74 10.12 -10.52
CA GLN A 48 14.39 9.17 -11.46
C GLN A 48 14.44 7.75 -10.87
N GLY A 49 13.58 7.44 -9.91
CA GLY A 49 13.45 6.09 -9.36
C GLY A 49 12.54 5.23 -10.23
N ALA A 50 12.84 3.94 -10.32
CA ALA A 50 11.87 2.96 -10.81
C ALA A 50 10.69 2.89 -9.83
N ASP A 51 9.44 2.92 -10.33
CA ASP A 51 8.24 2.76 -9.50
C ASP A 51 8.35 1.48 -8.65
N PRO A 52 8.40 1.57 -7.30
CA PRO A 52 8.61 0.41 -6.44
C PRO A 52 7.41 -0.54 -6.43
N THR A 53 6.28 -0.12 -7.03
CA THR A 53 5.08 -0.94 -7.22
C THR A 53 5.07 -1.67 -8.55
N TYR A 54 5.97 -1.34 -9.49
CA TYR A 54 6.09 -2.02 -10.77
C TYR A 54 6.78 -3.37 -10.57
N VAL A 55 6.00 -4.44 -10.72
CA VAL A 55 6.50 -5.82 -10.82
C VAL A 55 5.99 -6.35 -12.16
N PRO A 56 6.87 -6.83 -13.06
CA PRO A 56 6.46 -7.50 -14.28
C PRO A 56 5.49 -8.66 -13.97
N GLU A 57 4.48 -8.87 -14.82
CA GLU A 57 3.43 -9.87 -14.55
C GLU A 57 3.98 -11.30 -14.43
N ASP A 58 5.10 -11.59 -15.10
CA ASP A 58 5.88 -12.84 -15.02
C ASP A 58 6.62 -13.03 -13.68
N GLN A 59 6.74 -11.97 -12.86
CA GLN A 59 7.44 -12.00 -11.56
C GLN A 59 6.49 -11.97 -10.35
N LEU A 60 5.18 -12.06 -10.58
CA LEU A 60 4.20 -12.10 -9.49
C LEU A 60 4.25 -13.40 -8.69
N VAL A 61 4.74 -14.48 -9.31
CA VAL A 61 4.97 -15.78 -8.68
C VAL A 61 6.45 -16.12 -8.85
N VAL A 62 7.15 -16.23 -7.72
CA VAL A 62 8.56 -16.65 -7.70
C VAL A 62 8.61 -18.10 -7.26
N GLU A 63 9.03 -18.99 -8.15
CA GLU A 63 9.31 -20.38 -7.81
C GLU A 63 10.68 -20.48 -7.13
N GLN A 64 10.70 -20.96 -5.90
CA GLN A 64 11.94 -21.22 -5.17
C GLN A 64 12.52 -22.59 -5.52
N PRO A 65 13.84 -22.80 -5.32
CA PRO A 65 14.43 -24.13 -5.37
C PRO A 65 13.68 -25.08 -4.44
N GLY A 66 13.12 -26.16 -5.00
CA GLY A 66 12.25 -27.09 -4.26
C GLY A 66 10.75 -26.99 -4.58
N GLY A 67 10.36 -26.13 -5.52
CA GLY A 67 8.98 -26.05 -6.03
C GLY A 67 8.02 -25.23 -5.16
N GLN A 68 8.53 -24.54 -4.13
CA GLN A 68 7.71 -23.66 -3.30
C GLN A 68 7.43 -22.34 -4.06
N ARG A 69 6.15 -22.01 -4.23
CA ARG A 69 5.71 -20.77 -4.86
C ARG A 69 5.63 -19.65 -3.83
N THR A 70 6.22 -18.48 -4.14
CA THR A 70 6.09 -17.25 -3.34
C THR A 70 5.36 -16.18 -4.15
N LEU A 71 4.28 -15.63 -3.61
CA LEU A 71 3.49 -14.59 -4.23
C LEU A 71 4.01 -13.20 -3.85
N VAL A 72 4.24 -12.36 -4.85
CA VAL A 72 4.70 -10.98 -4.69
C VAL A 72 3.55 -10.02 -4.97
N ALA A 73 3.18 -9.21 -3.97
CA ALA A 73 2.02 -8.32 -4.02
C ALA A 73 2.42 -6.88 -3.66
N ARG A 74 3.06 -6.17 -4.59
CA ARG A 74 3.49 -4.76 -4.37
C ARG A 74 2.42 -3.69 -4.62
N SER A 75 1.32 -4.06 -5.27
CA SER A 75 0.18 -3.19 -5.59
C SER A 75 -1.15 -3.86 -5.23
N ALA A 76 -2.24 -3.09 -5.23
CA ALA A 76 -3.58 -3.65 -5.04
C ALA A 76 -3.91 -4.59 -6.19
N ARG A 77 -3.54 -4.21 -7.42
CA ARG A 77 -3.71 -5.06 -8.61
C ARG A 77 -3.02 -6.43 -8.45
N HIS A 78 -1.78 -6.47 -7.95
CA HIS A 78 -1.09 -7.74 -7.73
C HIS A 78 -1.83 -8.62 -6.72
N LEU A 79 -2.29 -8.02 -5.61
CA LEU A 79 -3.08 -8.75 -4.61
C LEU A 79 -4.38 -9.28 -5.21
N MET A 80 -5.08 -8.51 -6.04
CA MET A 80 -6.29 -8.98 -6.73
C MET A 80 -6.02 -10.18 -7.63
N ILE A 81 -4.94 -10.16 -8.41
CA ILE A 81 -4.54 -11.28 -9.26
C ILE A 81 -4.35 -12.53 -8.40
N HIS A 82 -3.61 -12.42 -7.29
CA HIS A 82 -3.37 -13.54 -6.37
C HIS A 82 -4.63 -14.07 -5.72
N ILE A 83 -5.56 -13.19 -5.30
CA ILE A 83 -6.86 -13.61 -4.79
C ILE A 83 -7.63 -14.39 -5.86
N TYR A 84 -7.72 -13.86 -7.08
CA TYR A 84 -8.47 -14.49 -8.16
C TYR A 84 -7.89 -15.85 -8.54
N THR A 85 -6.57 -15.93 -8.78
CA THR A 85 -5.92 -17.17 -9.23
C THR A 85 -6.01 -18.27 -8.18
N THR A 86 -5.75 -17.97 -6.91
CA THR A 86 -5.84 -18.97 -5.83
C THR A 86 -7.27 -19.45 -5.60
N LEU A 87 -8.29 -18.58 -5.69
CA LEU A 87 -9.70 -18.98 -5.62
C LEU A 87 -10.11 -19.86 -6.80
N ARG A 88 -9.67 -19.50 -8.02
CA ARG A 88 -9.93 -20.25 -9.25
C ARG A 88 -9.28 -21.62 -9.22
N ASP A 89 -8.01 -21.68 -8.84
CA ASP A 89 -7.18 -22.90 -8.89
C ASP A 89 -7.45 -23.81 -7.68
N GLY A 90 -8.15 -23.33 -6.66
CA GLY A 90 -8.47 -24.12 -5.48
C GLY A 90 -7.31 -24.21 -4.48
N ASP A 91 -6.30 -23.34 -4.60
CA ASP A 91 -5.07 -23.34 -3.81
C ASP A 91 -5.31 -22.77 -2.39
N GLU A 92 -6.10 -23.49 -1.57
CA GLU A 92 -6.54 -23.08 -0.23
C GLU A 92 -5.36 -22.74 0.70
N GLU A 93 -4.32 -23.58 0.70
CA GLU A 93 -3.13 -23.39 1.54
C GLU A 93 -2.35 -22.13 1.15
N LEU A 94 -2.08 -21.97 -0.15
CA LEU A 94 -1.36 -20.80 -0.67
C LEU A 94 -2.13 -19.50 -0.38
N PHE A 95 -3.46 -19.51 -0.54
CA PHE A 95 -4.30 -18.38 -0.20
C PHE A 95 -4.20 -18.03 1.29
N THR A 96 -4.43 -19.01 2.17
CA THR A 96 -4.42 -18.77 3.61
C THR A 96 -3.04 -18.31 4.09
N GLU A 97 -1.94 -18.83 3.54
CA GLU A 97 -0.61 -18.49 4.00
C GLU A 97 -0.06 -17.15 3.47
N GLN A 98 -0.31 -16.87 2.19
CA GLN A 98 0.37 -15.78 1.48
C GLN A 98 -0.55 -14.63 1.07
N VAL A 99 -1.83 -14.91 0.84
CA VAL A 99 -2.81 -13.90 0.41
C VAL A 99 -3.55 -13.31 1.60
N LEU A 100 -3.99 -14.16 2.54
CA LEU A 100 -4.75 -13.73 3.73
C LEU A 100 -3.82 -13.09 4.77
N SER A 101 -4.21 -11.91 5.27
CA SER A 101 -3.44 -11.20 6.30
C SER A 101 -3.33 -12.00 7.60
N SER A 102 -2.23 -11.82 8.31
CA SER A 102 -2.02 -12.40 9.65
C SER A 102 -3.11 -11.99 10.64
N ILE A 103 -3.64 -10.76 10.50
CA ILE A 103 -4.72 -10.23 11.33
C ILE A 103 -5.98 -11.07 11.17
N THR A 104 -6.45 -11.25 9.94
CA THR A 104 -7.66 -12.03 9.67
C THR A 104 -7.47 -13.48 10.11
N ARG A 105 -6.30 -14.08 9.88
CA ARG A 105 -6.00 -15.43 10.40
C ARG A 105 -6.09 -15.49 11.92
N GLY A 106 -5.50 -14.52 12.61
CA GLY A 106 -5.54 -14.42 14.06
C GLY A 106 -6.97 -14.27 14.60
N GLU A 107 -7.84 -13.53 13.90
CA GLU A 107 -9.26 -13.39 14.27
C GLU A 107 -10.05 -14.69 14.12
N TYR A 108 -9.82 -15.46 13.06
CA TYR A 108 -10.42 -16.79 12.92
C TYR A 108 -9.95 -17.70 14.05
N GLN A 109 -8.64 -17.75 14.31
CA GLN A 109 -8.06 -18.54 15.37
C GLN A 109 -8.59 -18.14 16.76
N ALA A 110 -8.70 -16.84 17.05
CA ALA A 110 -9.25 -16.32 18.31
C ALA A 110 -10.72 -16.70 18.53
N ARG A 111 -11.45 -16.98 17.45
CA ARG A 111 -12.83 -17.49 17.48
C ARG A 111 -12.91 -19.01 17.48
N GLY A 112 -11.78 -19.72 17.52
CA GLY A 112 -11.72 -21.18 17.42
C GLY A 112 -12.05 -21.73 16.02
N LEU A 113 -11.94 -20.90 14.98
CA LEU A 113 -12.20 -21.27 13.59
C LEU A 113 -10.89 -21.49 12.84
N ASP A 114 -10.93 -22.35 11.82
CA ASP A 114 -9.84 -22.51 10.88
C ASP A 114 -9.81 -21.31 9.91
N ALA A 115 -8.64 -20.68 9.74
CA ALA A 115 -8.48 -19.59 8.78
C ALA A 115 -8.76 -20.01 7.32
N ARG A 116 -8.71 -21.30 7.02
CA ARG A 116 -9.14 -21.85 5.72
C ARG A 116 -10.63 -21.66 5.44
N GLU A 117 -11.46 -21.44 6.47
CA GLU A 117 -12.86 -21.05 6.26
C GLU A 117 -13.00 -19.72 5.53
N ALA A 118 -12.04 -18.80 5.69
CA ALA A 118 -12.02 -17.55 4.92
C ALA A 118 -11.91 -17.83 3.41
N PHE A 119 -11.05 -18.77 3.02
CA PHE A 119 -10.92 -19.21 1.62
C PHE A 119 -12.24 -19.81 1.12
N ARG A 120 -12.84 -20.74 1.87
CA ARG A 120 -14.10 -21.39 1.48
C ARG A 120 -15.24 -20.38 1.34
N THR A 121 -15.30 -19.40 2.24
CA THR A 121 -16.28 -18.31 2.18
C THR A 121 -16.14 -17.50 0.90
N LEU A 122 -14.91 -17.07 0.57
CA LEU A 122 -14.65 -16.28 -0.63
C LEU A 122 -14.81 -17.10 -1.91
N ARG A 123 -14.47 -18.39 -1.88
CA ARG A 123 -14.67 -19.30 -3.02
C ARG A 123 -16.16 -19.51 -3.30
N GLY A 124 -16.99 -19.64 -2.27
CA GLY A 124 -18.45 -19.69 -2.40
C GLY A 124 -19.09 -18.36 -2.87
N GLN A 125 -18.32 -17.27 -2.85
CA GLN A 125 -18.72 -15.93 -3.27
C GLN A 125 -17.80 -15.41 -4.40
N SER A 126 -17.23 -16.31 -5.19
CA SER A 126 -16.25 -15.97 -6.21
C SER A 126 -16.81 -15.05 -7.29
N GLU A 127 -18.09 -15.20 -7.64
CA GLU A 127 -18.79 -14.30 -8.56
C GLU A 127 -18.82 -12.84 -8.06
N ASP A 128 -19.04 -12.64 -6.75
CA ASP A 128 -18.99 -11.31 -6.13
C ASP A 128 -17.57 -10.72 -6.13
N VAL A 129 -16.54 -11.55 -5.90
CA VAL A 129 -15.13 -11.14 -6.01
C VAL A 129 -14.82 -10.69 -7.44
N VAL A 130 -15.20 -11.51 -8.43
CA VAL A 130 -14.95 -11.23 -9.85
C VAL A 130 -15.70 -9.97 -10.30
N ALA A 131 -16.95 -9.80 -9.88
CA ALA A 131 -17.74 -8.60 -10.18
C ALA A 131 -17.05 -7.33 -9.66
N LEU A 132 -16.52 -7.37 -8.44
CA LEU A 132 -15.75 -6.24 -7.90
C LEU A 132 -14.48 -5.97 -8.71
N PHE A 133 -13.71 -7.01 -9.02
CA PHE A 133 -12.44 -6.85 -9.73
C PHE A 133 -12.62 -6.37 -11.18
N ASN A 134 -13.71 -6.75 -11.84
CA ASN A 134 -14.07 -6.26 -13.18
C ASN A 134 -14.33 -4.74 -13.21
N LEU A 135 -14.71 -4.15 -12.08
CA LEU A 135 -14.91 -2.71 -11.95
C LEU A 135 -13.63 -1.95 -11.56
N MET A 136 -12.57 -2.67 -11.19
CA MET A 136 -11.26 -2.12 -10.87
C MET A 136 -10.09 -2.87 -11.54
N PRO A 137 -10.11 -3.11 -12.86
CA PRO A 137 -9.18 -4.03 -13.54
C PRO A 137 -7.69 -3.63 -13.42
N SER A 138 -7.41 -2.35 -13.18
CA SER A 138 -6.06 -1.83 -12.94
C SER A 138 -5.76 -1.58 -11.46
N GLY A 139 -6.55 -2.16 -10.56
CA GLY A 139 -6.48 -1.95 -9.12
C GLY A 139 -6.57 -0.47 -8.79
N GLU A 140 -5.58 0.03 -8.06
CA GLU A 140 -5.50 1.43 -7.65
C GLU A 140 -5.37 2.44 -8.80
N LYS A 141 -4.95 2.00 -9.99
CA LYS A 141 -4.79 2.87 -11.17
C LYS A 141 -6.10 3.01 -11.96
N THR A 142 -7.16 2.32 -11.56
CA THR A 142 -8.46 2.42 -12.23
C THR A 142 -9.12 3.77 -11.93
N PRO A 143 -9.57 4.53 -12.93
CA PRO A 143 -10.34 5.76 -12.70
C PRO A 143 -11.57 5.52 -11.83
N GLY A 144 -11.80 6.40 -10.84
CA GLY A 144 -12.92 6.29 -9.92
C GLY A 144 -12.73 5.29 -8.77
N VAL A 145 -11.57 4.62 -8.68
CA VAL A 145 -11.16 3.87 -7.49
C VAL A 145 -10.48 4.82 -6.50
N HIS A 146 -10.87 4.72 -5.23
CA HIS A 146 -10.25 5.47 -4.14
C HIS A 146 -9.44 4.55 -3.25
N TRP A 147 -8.26 5.06 -2.89
CA TRP A 147 -7.35 4.46 -1.92
C TRP A 147 -7.33 5.36 -0.67
N ARG A 148 -7.68 4.79 0.49
CA ARG A 148 -7.56 5.52 1.77
C ARG A 148 -7.13 4.61 2.91
N THR A 149 -6.38 5.16 3.86
CA THR A 149 -6.14 4.49 5.14
C THR A 149 -7.41 4.60 5.98
N ILE A 150 -7.95 3.48 6.42
CA ILE A 150 -9.17 3.42 7.24
C ILE A 150 -8.88 3.20 8.72
N ASP A 151 -7.77 2.54 9.02
CA ASP A 151 -7.38 2.18 10.37
C ASP A 151 -5.87 1.85 10.41
N ARG A 152 -5.36 1.48 11.58
CA ARG A 152 -4.01 0.99 11.79
C ARG A 152 -4.01 -0.29 12.61
N THR A 153 -3.08 -1.16 12.30
CA THR A 153 -2.79 -2.34 13.12
C THR A 153 -2.24 -1.92 14.49
N ARG A 154 -2.19 -2.86 15.46
CA ARG A 154 -1.60 -2.62 16.78
C ARG A 154 -0.14 -2.15 16.72
N ASP A 155 0.60 -2.61 15.72
CA ASP A 155 1.98 -2.20 15.45
C ASP A 155 2.11 -1.00 14.48
N GLY A 156 0.99 -0.30 14.22
CA GLY A 156 0.97 1.00 13.53
C GLY A 156 0.96 0.95 12.00
N ARG A 157 0.94 -0.24 11.39
CA ARG A 157 0.85 -0.39 9.93
C ARG A 157 -0.52 0.07 9.44
N PRO A 158 -0.61 0.77 8.29
CA PRO A 158 -1.90 1.23 7.77
C PRO A 158 -2.73 0.05 7.26
N ILE A 159 -4.00 0.03 7.63
CA ILE A 159 -5.03 -0.74 6.94
C ILE A 159 -5.61 0.17 5.86
N VAL A 160 -5.46 -0.27 4.62
CA VAL A 160 -5.81 0.47 3.43
C VAL A 160 -7.08 -0.11 2.83
N ARG A 161 -8.01 0.76 2.45
CA ARG A 161 -9.17 0.42 1.66
C ARG A 161 -8.97 0.83 0.21
N VAL A 162 -9.28 -0.09 -0.71
CA VAL A 162 -9.43 0.14 -2.14
C VAL A 162 -10.91 -0.02 -2.47
N SER A 163 -11.56 1.07 -2.85
CA SER A 163 -13.03 1.15 -2.98
C SER A 163 -13.46 1.78 -4.30
N LEU A 164 -14.63 1.38 -4.80
CA LEU A 164 -15.31 2.09 -5.88
C LEU A 164 -15.85 3.42 -5.35
N GLY A 165 -15.70 4.51 -6.11
CA GLY A 165 -16.22 5.84 -5.73
C GLY A 165 -17.73 6.00 -5.78
N SER A 166 -18.45 5.00 -6.31
CA SER A 166 -19.90 4.98 -6.32
C SER A 166 -20.41 3.62 -5.88
N ASN A 167 -21.52 3.61 -5.15
CA ASN A 167 -22.17 2.37 -4.74
C ASN A 167 -22.87 1.78 -5.97
N VAL A 168 -22.50 0.56 -6.33
CA VAL A 168 -23.10 -0.13 -7.48
C VAL A 168 -24.24 -1.03 -6.97
N PRO A 169 -25.49 -0.81 -7.39
CA PRO A 169 -26.62 -1.61 -6.96
C PRO A 169 -26.42 -3.10 -7.24
N GLY A 170 -26.83 -3.95 -6.30
CA GLY A 170 -26.76 -5.41 -6.45
C GLY A 170 -25.42 -6.04 -6.09
N MET A 171 -24.37 -5.26 -5.85
CA MET A 171 -23.08 -5.82 -5.42
C MET A 171 -23.05 -6.17 -3.93
N ARG A 172 -22.51 -7.35 -3.60
CA ARG A 172 -22.21 -7.73 -2.21
C ARG A 172 -21.13 -6.85 -1.60
N TRP A 173 -20.09 -6.56 -2.38
CA TRP A 173 -18.93 -5.79 -1.95
C TRP A 173 -18.65 -4.63 -2.89
N ASN A 174 -18.22 -3.50 -2.34
CA ASN A 174 -17.77 -2.33 -3.10
C ASN A 174 -16.35 -1.89 -2.75
N PHE A 175 -15.68 -2.60 -1.82
CA PHE A 175 -14.28 -2.38 -1.49
C PHE A 175 -13.57 -3.67 -1.05
N MET A 176 -12.23 -3.62 -1.08
CA MET A 176 -11.37 -4.53 -0.33
C MET A 176 -10.41 -3.75 0.58
N ASP A 177 -10.20 -4.29 1.78
CA ASP A 177 -9.22 -3.82 2.73
C ASP A 177 -7.96 -4.68 2.62
N MET A 178 -6.80 -4.04 2.69
CA MET A 178 -5.50 -4.67 2.59
C MET A 178 -4.51 -4.08 3.60
N VAL A 179 -3.53 -4.88 3.98
CA VAL A 179 -2.47 -4.50 4.92
C VAL A 179 -1.12 -4.94 4.38
N MET A 180 -0.10 -4.11 4.60
CA MET A 180 1.27 -4.42 4.21
C MET A 180 1.92 -5.35 5.25
N GLU A 181 2.33 -6.55 4.85
CA GLU A 181 3.07 -7.50 5.69
C GLU A 181 4.38 -7.89 4.99
N SER A 182 5.52 -7.60 5.61
CA SER A 182 6.84 -7.93 5.07
C SER A 182 7.07 -7.46 3.62
N GLY A 183 6.50 -6.30 3.27
CA GLY A 183 6.59 -5.72 1.93
C GLY A 183 5.58 -6.27 0.91
N ASN A 184 4.69 -7.18 1.29
CA ASN A 184 3.59 -7.65 0.44
C ASN A 184 2.24 -7.18 0.99
N TRP A 185 1.38 -6.68 0.11
CA TRP A 185 -0.02 -6.45 0.42
C TRP A 185 -0.71 -7.80 0.63
N ARG A 186 -1.51 -7.87 1.69
CA ARG A 186 -2.33 -9.02 2.04
C ARG A 186 -3.75 -8.60 2.29
N LEU A 187 -4.69 -9.49 1.96
CA LEU A 187 -6.10 -9.28 2.13
C LEU A 187 -6.46 -9.21 3.61
N ARG A 188 -7.00 -8.06 4.02
CA ARG A 188 -7.68 -7.93 5.31
C ARG A 188 -9.09 -8.50 5.18
N TRP A 189 -9.96 -7.87 4.40
CA TRP A 189 -11.29 -8.40 4.10
C TRP A 189 -11.98 -7.63 2.97
N PHE A 190 -13.11 -8.14 2.49
CA PHE A 190 -14.01 -7.40 1.61
C PHE A 190 -15.17 -6.80 2.41
N GLY A 191 -15.77 -5.73 1.90
CA GLY A 191 -16.96 -5.19 2.55
C GLY A 191 -17.75 -4.24 1.68
N ARG A 192 -18.73 -3.61 2.33
CA ARG A 192 -19.66 -2.69 1.70
C ARG A 192 -19.86 -1.45 2.57
N GLU A 193 -19.80 -0.30 1.92
CA GLU A 193 -20.25 1.01 2.45
C GLU A 193 -21.70 1.33 2.05
#